data_AF-A0A950IEB1-F1
#
_entry.id   AF-A0A950IEB1-F1
#
_cell.length_a   1.000
_cell.length_b   1.000
_cell.length_c   1.000
_cell.angle_alpha   90.00
_cell.angle_beta   90.00
_cell.angle_gamma   90.00
#
_symmetry.space_group_name_H-M   'P 1'
#
loop_
_entity.id
_entity.type
_entity.pdbx_description
1 polymer ?
#
loop_
_entity_poly.entity_id
_entity_poly.type
_entity_poly.pdbx_seq_one_letter_code
_entity_poly.pdbx_strand_id
1 'polypeptide(L)'
;MAYNLTVVNNYTVFFFDNGNRIFDKGTHQFDDLSGNHTLQLFGMGDLIIHDIADKKLDQYTNPKIPWTNYTWGGVIRYRGHDAYFRYEGANGNIKMTIDFLGSVDVHFEQGGMAIFLDDMTVS
;
A
#
# COMPACT_ATOMS: atom_id res chain seq x y z
N MET A 1 1.67 -4.82 15.93
CA MET A 1 0.51 -3.90 15.99
C MET A 1 -0.25 -4.06 14.68
N ALA A 2 -1.54 -3.75 14.64
CA ALA A 2 -2.33 -3.86 13.42
C ALA A 2 -2.48 -2.50 12.72
N TYR A 3 -2.77 -2.53 11.42
CA TYR A 3 -3.04 -1.36 10.59
C TYR A 3 -4.32 -1.59 9.77
N ASN A 4 -4.94 -0.49 9.34
CA ASN A 4 -6.14 -0.51 8.51
C ASN A 4 -5.77 -0.16 7.07
N LEU A 5 -6.40 -0.85 6.13
CA LEU A 5 -6.25 -0.60 4.70
C LEU A 5 -7.63 -0.31 4.09
N THR A 6 -7.74 0.82 3.42
CA THR A 6 -8.88 1.14 2.56
C THR A 6 -8.43 1.03 1.11
N VAL A 7 -9.09 0.20 0.31
CA VAL A 7 -8.85 0.07 -1.13
C VAL A 7 -10.05 0.67 -1.87
N VAL A 8 -9.81 1.74 -2.62
CA VAL A 8 -10.77 2.32 -3.56
C VAL A 8 -10.46 1.79 -4.94
N ASN A 9 -11.24 0.81 -5.39
CA ASN A 9 -11.14 0.26 -6.73
C ASN A 9 -12.05 1.03 -7.68
N ASN A 10 -11.47 1.92 -8.49
CA ASN A 10 -12.17 2.59 -9.60
C ASN A 10 -11.95 1.88 -10.94
N TYR A 11 -11.10 0.87 -10.98
CA TYR A 11 -10.87 0.04 -12.16
C TYR A 11 -12.14 -0.74 -12.53
N THR A 12 -12.27 -1.08 -13.81
CA THR A 12 -13.47 -1.75 -14.31
C THR A 12 -13.55 -3.22 -13.88
N VAL A 13 -12.43 -3.78 -13.38
CA VAL A 13 -12.27 -5.20 -13.03
C VAL A 13 -12.02 -5.36 -11.52
N PHE A 14 -12.18 -6.58 -11.02
CA PHE A 14 -11.93 -6.97 -9.64
C PHE A 14 -10.43 -7.10 -9.31
N PHE A 15 -10.12 -7.16 -8.02
CA PHE A 15 -8.82 -7.62 -7.50
C PHE A 15 -9.00 -8.80 -6.55
N PHE A 16 -7.93 -9.57 -6.35
CA PHE A 16 -7.89 -10.60 -5.31
C PHE A 16 -7.18 -10.09 -4.05
N ASP A 17 -7.72 -10.42 -2.89
CA ASP A 17 -7.01 -10.36 -1.62
C ASP A 17 -6.47 -11.76 -1.28
N ASN A 18 -5.14 -11.85 -1.16
CA ASN A 18 -4.39 -13.07 -0.84
C ASN A 18 -4.83 -14.31 -1.65
N GLY A 19 -5.25 -14.10 -2.91
CA GLY A 19 -5.68 -15.15 -3.84
C GLY A 19 -7.01 -15.85 -3.52
N ASN A 20 -7.69 -15.50 -2.43
CA ASN A 20 -8.83 -16.26 -1.93
C ASN A 20 -10.13 -15.46 -1.85
N ARG A 21 -10.06 -14.13 -1.94
CA ARG A 21 -11.23 -13.24 -1.88
C ARG A 21 -11.24 -12.29 -3.07
N ILE A 22 -12.38 -12.16 -3.72
CA ILE A 22 -12.57 -11.28 -4.89
C ILE A 22 -13.32 -10.03 -4.46
N PHE A 23 -12.85 -8.87 -4.89
CA PHE A 23 -13.48 -7.58 -4.64
C PHE A 23 -13.67 -6.82 -5.95
N ASP A 24 -14.92 -6.47 -6.25
CA ASP A 24 -15.30 -5.71 -7.43
C ASP A 24 -14.98 -4.20 -7.28
N LYS A 25 -15.44 -3.39 -8.22
CA LYS A 25 -15.37 -1.94 -8.16
C LYS A 25 -16.05 -1.40 -6.89
N GLY A 26 -15.42 -0.45 -6.21
CA GLY A 26 -15.95 0.17 -4.99
C GLY A 26 -14.89 0.45 -3.94
N THR A 27 -15.34 0.86 -2.76
CA THR A 27 -14.47 1.08 -1.58
C THR A 27 -14.58 -0.12 -0.67
N HIS A 28 -13.42 -0.70 -0.31
CA HIS A 28 -13.30 -1.87 0.55
C HIS A 28 -12.39 -1.56 1.72
N GLN A 29 -12.81 -1.97 2.91
CA GLN A 29 -12.08 -1.75 4.15
C GLN A 29 -11.57 -3.07 4.72
N PHE A 30 -10.31 -3.07 5.12
CA PHE A 30 -9.61 -4.17 5.75
C PHE A 30 -9.07 -3.65 7.08
N ASP A 31 -9.79 -3.96 8.15
CA ASP A 31 -9.43 -3.52 9.49
C ASP A 31 -8.50 -4.55 10.16
N ASP A 32 -7.68 -4.06 11.08
CA ASP A 32 -6.81 -4.87 11.93
C ASP A 32 -5.89 -5.85 11.16
N LEU A 33 -5.36 -5.43 10.02
CA LEU A 33 -4.36 -6.19 9.27
C LEU A 33 -3.05 -6.27 10.07
N SER A 34 -2.46 -7.47 10.12
CA SER A 34 -1.14 -7.71 10.67
C SER A 34 -0.37 -8.70 9.81
N GLY A 35 0.95 -8.58 9.78
CA GLY A 35 1.78 -9.40 8.90
C GLY A 35 1.68 -8.98 7.43
N ASN A 36 2.14 -9.86 6.54
CA ASN A 36 2.18 -9.57 5.12
C ASN A 36 0.79 -9.70 4.49
N HIS A 37 0.49 -8.80 3.55
CA HIS A 37 -0.78 -8.76 2.84
C HIS A 37 -0.55 -8.59 1.35
N THR A 38 -1.21 -9.39 0.51
CA THR A 38 -1.05 -9.34 -0.95
C THR A 38 -2.37 -8.97 -1.61
N LEU A 39 -2.33 -7.92 -2.45
CA LEU A 39 -3.41 -7.56 -3.34
C LEU A 39 -2.99 -7.89 -4.77
N GLN A 40 -3.75 -8.75 -5.45
CA GLN A 40 -3.46 -9.16 -6.82
C GLN A 40 -4.40 -8.39 -7.74
N LEU A 41 -3.82 -7.41 -8.43
CA LEU A 41 -4.56 -6.50 -9.29
C LEU A 41 -4.63 -7.12 -10.69
N PHE A 42 -5.85 -7.41 -11.17
CA PHE A 42 -6.04 -8.14 -12.42
C PHE A 42 -5.40 -7.39 -13.61
N GLY A 43 -4.51 -8.05 -14.34
CA GLY A 43 -3.75 -7.45 -15.45
C GLY A 43 -2.65 -6.46 -15.02
N MET A 44 -2.51 -6.21 -13.72
CA MET A 44 -1.62 -5.19 -13.15
C MET A 44 -0.49 -5.79 -12.30
N GLY A 45 -0.67 -7.02 -11.82
CA GLY A 45 0.31 -7.74 -11.01
C GLY A 45 0.03 -7.60 -9.51
N ASP A 46 0.99 -8.05 -8.71
CA ASP A 46 0.82 -8.13 -7.27
C ASP A 46 1.38 -6.87 -6.59
N LEU A 47 0.57 -6.32 -5.69
CA LEU A 47 1.00 -5.34 -4.69
C LEU A 47 1.14 -6.06 -3.35
N ILE A 48 2.30 -5.91 -2.73
CA ILE A 48 2.64 -6.61 -1.49
C ILE A 48 2.86 -5.59 -0.39
N ILE A 49 2.13 -5.73 0.72
CA ILE A 49 2.37 -4.99 1.95
C ILE A 49 3.20 -5.89 2.86
N HIS A 50 4.41 -5.46 3.17
CA HIS A 50 5.27 -6.09 4.15
C HIS A 50 5.15 -5.37 5.48
N ASP A 51 4.55 -6.01 6.47
CA ASP A 51 4.61 -5.54 7.85
C ASP A 51 6.00 -5.88 8.40
N ILE A 52 6.79 -4.85 8.70
CA ILE A 52 8.15 -4.99 9.23
C ILE A 52 8.19 -4.68 10.74
N ALA A 53 7.03 -4.56 11.38
CA ALA A 53 6.88 -4.30 12.80
C ALA A 53 7.79 -3.12 13.25
N ASP A 54 8.64 -3.34 14.25
CA ASP A 54 9.55 -2.36 14.83
C ASP A 54 10.85 -2.14 14.04
N LYS A 55 11.14 -3.02 13.07
CA LYS A 55 12.38 -2.96 12.28
C LYS A 55 12.36 -1.77 11.35
N LYS A 56 13.30 -0.84 11.54
CA LYS A 56 13.51 0.33 10.67
C LYS A 56 14.41 0.01 9.49
N LEU A 57 14.14 0.66 8.36
CA LEU A 57 14.96 0.58 7.16
C LEU A 57 15.74 1.88 7.04
N ASP A 58 17.07 1.78 7.13
CA ASP A 58 17.95 2.94 7.20
C ASP A 58 17.77 3.88 6.01
N GLN A 59 17.57 3.33 4.81
CA GLN A 59 17.37 4.12 3.59
C GLN A 59 16.09 4.97 3.58
N TYR A 60 15.12 4.67 4.45
CA TYR A 60 13.86 5.41 4.56
C TYR A 60 13.70 6.13 5.91
N THR A 61 14.67 6.00 6.82
CA THR A 61 14.60 6.57 8.17
C THR A 61 15.42 7.85 8.25
N ASN A 62 14.79 8.94 8.70
CA ASN A 62 15.46 10.23 8.81
C ASN A 62 15.03 10.94 10.10
N PRO A 63 15.96 11.23 11.04
CA PRO A 63 15.65 11.97 12.27
C PRO A 63 14.98 13.34 12.05
N LYS A 64 15.20 13.96 10.88
CA LYS A 64 14.58 15.24 10.52
C LYS A 64 13.14 15.09 10.02
N ILE A 65 12.68 13.87 9.77
CA ILE A 65 11.33 13.53 9.34
C ILE A 65 10.71 12.63 10.42
N PRO A 66 10.11 13.20 11.48
CA PRO A 66 9.81 12.48 12.72
C PRO A 66 8.98 11.21 12.52
N TRP A 67 8.02 11.21 11.61
CA TRP A 67 7.15 10.06 11.34
C TRP A 67 7.94 8.83 10.88
N THR A 68 9.08 9.00 10.22
CA THR A 68 9.94 7.88 9.79
C THR A 68 10.54 7.10 10.96
N ASN A 69 10.51 7.66 12.18
CA ASN A 69 11.04 7.07 13.41
C ASN A 69 9.99 6.38 14.27
N TYR A 70 8.72 6.39 13.87
CA TYR A 70 7.70 5.64 14.61
C TYR A 70 8.05 4.16 14.70
N THR A 71 7.51 3.51 15.72
CA THR A 71 7.81 2.13 16.07
C THR A 71 7.33 1.21 14.98
N TRP A 72 6.03 1.20 14.70
CA TRP A 72 5.41 0.24 13.78
C TRP A 72 5.40 0.74 12.35
N GLY A 73 5.47 -0.17 11.39
CA GLY A 73 5.40 0.22 9.98
C GLY A 73 5.60 -0.92 9.01
N GLY A 74 5.59 -0.57 7.75
CA GLY A 74 5.70 -1.50 6.65
C GLY A 74 6.26 -0.87 5.38
N VAL A 75 6.40 -1.72 4.37
CA VAL A 75 6.75 -1.33 3.02
C VAL A 75 5.70 -1.88 2.07
N ILE A 76 5.10 -1.02 1.27
CA ILE A 76 4.25 -1.41 0.16
C ILE A 76 5.12 -1.53 -1.08
N ARG A 77 5.11 -2.68 -1.73
CA ARG A 77 5.87 -2.95 -2.94
C ARG A 77 4.95 -3.18 -4.11
N TYR A 78 5.18 -2.44 -5.18
CA TYR A 78 4.48 -2.62 -6.43
C TYR A 78 5.38 -2.21 -7.60
N ARG A 79 5.61 -3.14 -8.53
CA ARG A 79 6.38 -2.92 -9.77
C ARG A 79 7.76 -2.26 -9.58
N GLY A 80 8.48 -2.67 -8.53
CA GLY A 80 9.82 -2.15 -8.25
C GLY A 80 9.86 -0.82 -7.49
N HIS A 81 8.70 -0.26 -7.14
CA HIS A 81 8.59 0.90 -6.25
C HIS A 81 8.22 0.45 -4.83
N ASP A 82 8.82 1.12 -3.85
CA ASP A 82 8.67 0.86 -2.42
C ASP A 82 8.06 2.09 -1.73
N ALA A 83 6.90 1.94 -1.09
CA ALA A 83 6.25 2.96 -0.27
C ALA A 83 6.45 2.63 1.21
N TYR A 84 7.29 3.42 1.87
CA TYR A 84 7.58 3.23 3.30
C TYR A 84 6.57 3.99 4.15
N PHE A 85 5.97 3.31 5.12
CA PHE A 85 5.04 3.93 6.05
C PHE A 85 5.34 3.52 7.49
N ARG A 86 4.97 4.41 8.40
CA ARG A 86 5.26 4.31 9.82
C ARG A 86 4.12 4.92 10.63
N TYR A 87 3.79 4.31 11.75
CA TYR A 87 2.67 4.71 12.60
C TYR A 87 2.94 4.37 14.08
N GLU A 88 2.21 5.04 14.97
CA GLU A 88 2.12 4.73 16.39
C GLU A 88 0.68 4.43 16.78
N GLY A 89 0.48 3.62 17.82
CA GLY A 89 -0.84 3.24 18.28
C GLY A 89 -1.62 2.34 17.29
N ALA A 90 -2.94 2.28 17.44
CA ALA A 90 -3.82 1.38 16.68
C ALA A 90 -4.30 1.93 15.32
N ASN A 91 -3.61 2.95 14.78
CA ASN A 91 -4.18 3.83 13.76
C ASN A 91 -3.29 3.96 12.52
N GLY A 92 -2.55 2.92 12.14
CA GLY A 92 -1.88 2.91 10.84
C GLY A 92 -2.95 2.90 9.73
N ASN A 93 -3.29 4.05 9.15
CA ASN A 93 -4.32 4.13 8.12
C ASN A 93 -3.67 4.27 6.74
N ILE A 94 -3.85 3.24 5.92
CA ILE A 94 -3.38 3.18 4.54
C ILE A 94 -4.59 3.33 3.63
N LYS A 95 -4.57 4.28 2.71
CA LYS A 95 -5.56 4.39 1.65
C LYS A 95 -4.89 4.14 0.30
N MET A 96 -5.41 3.17 -0.42
CA MET A 96 -4.99 2.86 -1.77
C MET A 96 -6.11 3.18 -2.75
N THR A 97 -5.78 3.83 -3.85
CA THR A 97 -6.73 4.09 -4.93
C THR A 97 -6.20 3.46 -6.21
N ILE A 98 -6.94 2.49 -6.74
CA ILE A 98 -6.69 1.92 -8.06
C ILE A 98 -7.55 2.72 -9.03
N ASP A 99 -6.94 3.44 -9.95
CA ASP A 99 -7.68 4.28 -10.91
C ASP A 99 -8.23 3.45 -12.09
N PHE A 100 -8.93 4.13 -13.02
CA PHE A 100 -9.53 3.47 -14.18
C PHE A 100 -8.52 3.05 -15.26
N LEU A 101 -7.29 3.58 -15.21
CA LEU A 101 -6.19 3.26 -16.12
C LEU A 101 -5.26 2.18 -15.57
N GLY A 102 -5.44 1.77 -14.31
CA GLY A 102 -4.58 0.81 -13.65
C GLY A 102 -3.34 1.45 -13.01
N SER A 103 -3.40 2.72 -12.63
CA SER A 103 -2.43 3.33 -11.72
C SER A 103 -2.83 3.06 -10.27
N VAL A 104 -1.84 3.06 -9.37
CA VAL A 104 -2.07 2.88 -7.93
C VAL A 104 -1.52 4.08 -7.18
N ASP A 105 -2.41 4.82 -6.55
CA ASP A 105 -2.06 5.87 -5.60
C ASP A 105 -2.13 5.34 -4.17
N VAL A 106 -1.08 5.57 -3.38
CA VAL A 106 -1.00 5.15 -1.99
C VAL A 106 -0.84 6.36 -1.09
N HIS A 107 -1.73 6.49 -0.12
CA HIS A 107 -1.75 7.57 0.84
C HIS A 107 -1.70 7.04 2.28
N PHE A 108 -0.95 7.75 3.12
CA PHE A 108 -0.81 7.55 4.56
C PHE A 108 -1.03 8.90 5.26
N GLU A 109 -1.44 8.90 6.53
CA GLU A 109 -1.65 10.16 7.26
C GLU A 109 -0.41 11.07 7.29
N GLN A 110 0.79 10.49 7.31
CA GLN A 110 2.06 11.20 7.43
C GLN A 110 2.79 11.41 6.08
N GLY A 111 2.19 11.02 4.95
CA GLY A 111 2.77 11.17 3.61
C GLY A 111 2.05 10.34 2.54
N GLY A 112 2.40 10.51 1.27
CA GLY A 112 1.83 9.72 0.17
C GLY A 112 2.87 9.38 -0.89
N MET A 113 2.64 8.31 -1.62
CA MET A 113 3.43 7.91 -2.77
C MET A 113 2.49 7.49 -3.90
N ALA A 114 2.53 8.23 -5.01
CA ALA A 114 1.85 7.84 -6.24
C ALA A 114 2.78 6.93 -7.05
N ILE A 115 2.30 5.75 -7.46
CA ILE A 115 3.01 4.87 -8.39
C ILE A 115 2.26 4.93 -9.73
N PHE A 116 2.89 5.58 -10.70
CA PHE A 116 2.39 5.58 -12.07
C PHE A 116 2.83 4.29 -12.78
N LEU A 117 1.99 3.81 -13.69
CA LEU A 117 2.49 2.98 -14.77
C LEU A 117 3.52 3.83 -15.51
N ASP A 118 4.83 3.55 -15.36
CA ASP A 118 5.80 4.12 -16.29
C ASP A 118 5.32 3.77 -17.70
N ASP A 119 5.09 4.81 -18.51
CA ASP A 119 4.64 4.68 -19.88
C ASP A 119 5.49 3.61 -20.56
N MET A 120 4.83 2.66 -21.21
CA MET A 120 5.43 1.95 -22.33
C MET A 120 5.78 3.01 -23.38
N THR A 121 6.91 3.68 -23.20
CA THR A 121 7.40 4.67 -24.14
C THR A 121 7.78 3.92 -25.39
N VAL A 122 6.98 4.11 -26.44
CA VAL A 122 7.41 3.80 -27.80
C VAL A 122 8.39 4.91 -28.18
N SER A 123 9.68 4.59 -28.13
CA SER A 123 10.73 5.42 -28.73
C SER A 123 10.70 5.32 -30.25
#